data_AF-A0A962LEL1-F1
#
_entry.id   AF-A0A962LEL1-F1
#
_cell.length_a   1.000
_cell.length_b   1.000
_cell.length_c   1.000
_cell.angle_alpha   90.00
_cell.angle_beta   90.00
_cell.angle_gamma   90.00
#
_symmetry.space_group_name_H-M   'P 1'
#
loop_
_entity.id
_entity.type
_entity.pdbx_description
1 polymer ?
#
loop_
_entity_poly.entity_id
_entity_poly.type
_entity_poly.pdbx_seq_one_letter_code
_entity_poly.pdbx_strand_id
1 'polypeptide(L)' 'MISNVEVTPLENDQYQTYSNFLMFYSHLGKDNHTITGGRRDILKEVDGGFKLLKREVIIDMDIITVPTLALIF' A
#
# COMPACT_ATOMS: atom_id res chain seq x y z
N MET A 1 2.91 -2.38 -8.78
CA MET A 1 4.19 -1.65 -8.76
C MET A 1 4.25 -0.79 -7.50
N ILE A 2 5.37 -0.78 -6.80
CA ILE A 2 5.62 0.09 -5.63
C ILE A 2 6.80 1.00 -5.98
N SER A 3 6.69 2.29 -5.70
CA SER A 3 7.73 3.28 -5.97
C SER A 3 7.71 4.43 -4.95
N ASN A 4 8.62 5.40 -5.11
CA ASN A 4 8.69 6.60 -4.29
C ASN A 4 8.76 6.26 -2.79
N VAL A 5 9.60 5.28 -2.45
CA VAL A 5 9.71 4.81 -1.07
C VAL A 5 10.55 5.80 -0.28
N GLU A 6 9.95 6.35 0.77
CA GLU A 6 10.62 7.17 1.76
C GLU A 6 10.53 6.48 3.12
N VAL A 7 11.62 6.54 3.88
CA VAL A 7 11.72 5.85 5.17
C VAL A 7 12.23 6.83 6.22
N THR A 8 11.49 6.92 7.32
CA THR A 8 11.89 7.68 8.51
C THR A 8 12.00 6.72 9.70
N PRO A 9 13.17 6.58 10.33
CA PRO A 9 13.29 5.78 11.55
C PRO A 9 12.49 6.43 12.68
N LEU A 10 11.87 5.59 13.51
CA LEU A 10 11.17 5.93 14.74
C LEU A 10 11.87 5.24 15.92
N GLU A 11 11.36 5.44 17.14
CA GLU A 11 11.83 4.72 18.33
C GLU A 11 11.38 3.25 18.33
N ASN A 12 12.06 2.41 19.14
CA ASN A 12 11.71 0.99 19.35
C ASN A 12 11.74 0.13 18.08
N ASP A 13 12.77 0.32 17.26
CA ASP A 13 13.00 -0.41 16.00
C ASP A 13 11.81 -0.32 15.04
N GLN A 14 11.14 0.84 15.04
CA GLN A 14 10.03 1.14 14.14
C GLN A 14 10.47 2.07 13.01
N TYR A 15 9.77 1.98 11.90
CA TYR A 15 10.04 2.77 10.71
C TYR A 15 8.71 3.24 10.14
N GLN A 16 8.58 4.55 9.98
CA GLN A 16 7.50 5.11 9.17
C GLN A 16 7.93 5.07 7.71
N THR A 17 7.09 4.50 6.85
CA THR A 17 7.34 4.48 5.42
C THR A 17 6.21 5.13 4.65
N TYR A 18 6.59 5.82 3.58
CA TYR A 18 5.68 6.32 2.57
C TYR A 18 6.03 5.63 1.26
N SER A 19 5.01 5.24 0.50
CA SER A 19 5.22 4.65 -0.83
C SER A 19 4.02 4.91 -1.72
N ASN A 20 4.27 5.08 -3.01
CA ASN A 20 3.20 5.08 -4.01
C ASN A 20 3.01 3.67 -4.56
N PHE A 21 1.76 3.34 -4.91
CA PHE A 21 1.43 2.10 -5.57
C PHE A 21 0.65 2.34 -6.86
N LEU A 22 0.89 1.48 -7.84
CA LEU A 22 0.01 1.24 -8.97
C LEU A 22 -0.36 -0.24 -8.93
N MET A 23 -1.62 -0.52 -8.63
CA MET A 23 -2.20 -1.86 -8.56
C MET A 23 -2.99 -2.11 -9.83
N PHE A 24 -2.49 -3.03 -10.64
CA PHE A 24 -3.23 -3.56 -11.77
C PHE A 24 -3.91 -4.87 -11.35
N TYR A 25 -5.20 -4.98 -11.60
CA TYR A 25 -5.91 -6.25 -11.41
C TYR A 25 -6.83 -6.54 -12.60
N SER A 26 -6.85 -7.80 -12.99
CA SER A 26 -7.69 -8.32 -14.07
C SER A 26 -8.42 -9.57 -13.59
N HIS A 27 -9.64 -9.76 -14.07
CA HIS A 27 -10.42 -10.96 -13.85
C HIS A 27 -10.95 -11.48 -15.17
N LEU A 28 -10.86 -12.79 -15.40
CA LEU A 28 -11.21 -13.39 -16.69
C LEU A 28 -12.65 -13.04 -17.09
N GLY A 29 -12.81 -12.50 -18.30
CA GLY A 29 -14.11 -12.08 -18.82
C GLY A 29 -14.66 -10.78 -18.23
N LYS A 30 -13.86 -10.04 -17.45
CA LYS A 30 -14.17 -8.68 -16.98
C LYS A 30 -13.12 -7.70 -17.47
N ASP A 31 -13.43 -6.41 -17.33
CA ASP A 31 -12.50 -5.33 -17.64
C ASP A 31 -11.25 -5.39 -16.75
N ASN A 32 -10.18 -4.81 -17.28
CA ASN A 32 -8.95 -4.57 -16.52
C ASN A 32 -9.10 -3.29 -15.72
N HIS A 33 -8.57 -3.29 -14.51
CA HIS A 33 -8.69 -2.16 -13.61
C HIS A 33 -7.34 -1.78 -13.04
N THR A 34 -7.14 -0.46 -12.91
CA THR A 34 -5.94 0.12 -12.30
C THR A 34 -6.37 0.97 -11.13
N ILE A 35 -5.75 0.74 -9.97
CA ILE A 35 -5.91 1.56 -8.76
C ILE A 35 -4.54 2.18 -8.45
N THR A 36 -4.50 3.50 -8.30
CA THR A 36 -3.30 4.22 -7.85
C THR A 36 -3.53 4.82 -6.47
N GLY A 37 -2.44 5.08 -5.77
CA GLY A 37 -2.50 5.75 -4.48
C GLY A 37 -1.19 5.69 -3.72
N GLY A 38 -1.27 6.09 -2.46
CA GLY A 38 -0.18 6.06 -1.49
C GLY A 38 -0.47 5.12 -0.33
N ARG A 39 0.59 4.61 0.30
CA ARG A 39 0.53 3.91 1.58
C ARG A 39 1.43 4.61 2.58
N ARG A 40 0.94 4.68 3.81
CA ARG A 40 1.72 5.10 4.99
C ARG A 40 1.75 3.93 5.95
N ASP A 41 2.93 3.34 6.11
CA ASP A 41 3.10 2.17 6.96
C ASP A 41 3.92 2.50 8.20
N ILE A 42 3.64 1.78 9.28
CA ILE A 42 4.57 1.63 10.40
C ILE A 42 5.06 0.19 10.37
N LEU A 43 6.34 0.02 10.12
CA LEU A 43 7.03 -1.27 10.16
C LEU A 43 7.77 -1.40 11.49
N LYS A 44 7.87 -2.61 12.03
CA LYS A 44 8.71 -2.93 13.18
C LYS A 44 9.69 -4.02 12.82
N GLU A 45 10.95 -3.82 13.16
CA GLU A 45 11.96 -4.87 13.04
C GLU A 45 11.70 -5.96 14.08
N VAL A 46 11.63 -7.22 13.63
CA VAL A 46 11.40 -8.40 14.45
C VAL A 46 12.19 -9.55 13.84
N ASP A 47 13.12 -10.13 14.61
CA ASP A 47 13.92 -11.30 14.23
C ASP A 47 14.66 -11.15 12.88
N GLY A 48 15.21 -9.95 12.61
CA GLY A 48 15.93 -9.65 11.36
C GLY A 48 15.03 -9.43 10.13
N GLY A 49 13.71 -9.37 10.32
CA GLY A 49 12.73 -9.00 9.30
C GLY A 49 11.82 -7.86 9.75
N PHE A 50 10.82 -7.52 8.93
CA PHE A 50 9.85 -6.47 9.24
C PHE A 50 8.43 -7.02 9.40
N LYS A 51 7.72 -6.56 10.41
CA LYS A 51 6.27 -6.74 10.57
C LYS A 51 5.54 -5.42 10.35
N LEU A 52 4.41 -5.47 9.66
CA LEU A 52 3.52 -4.33 9.48
C LEU A 52 2.68 -4.12 10.75
N LEU A 53 2.92 -3.02 11.46
CA LEU A 53 2.13 -2.66 12.65
C LEU A 53 0.86 -1.90 12.27
N LYS A 54 0.96 -1.01 11.28
CA LYS A 54 -0.13 -0.16 10.81
C LYS A 54 0.03 0.14 9.34
N ARG A 55 -1.08 0.21 8.61
CA ARG A 55 -1.15 0.72 7.25
C ARG A 55 -2.33 1.68 7.12
N GLU A 56 -2.08 2.86 6.59
CA GLU A 56 -3.08 3.78 6.05
C GLU A 56 -2.93 3.80 4.52
N VAL A 57 -4.03 3.60 3.81
CA VAL A 57 -4.07 3.59 2.34
C VAL A 57 -4.83 4.82 1.88
N ILE A 58 -4.21 5.61 1.02
CA ILE A 58 -4.81 6.78 0.38
C ILE A 58 -5.01 6.41 -1.09
N ILE A 59 -6.26 6.30 -1.52
CA ILE A 59 -6.60 5.97 -2.91
C ILE A 59 -6.83 7.28 -3.66
N ASP A 60 -6.30 7.38 -4.89
CA ASP A 60 -6.46 8.54 -5.76
C ASP A 60 -7.83 8.54 -6.48
N MET A 61 -8.91 8.31 -5.73
CA MET A 61 -10.28 8.27 -6.26
C MET A 61 -11.22 9.02 -5.31
N ASP A 62 -12.03 9.92 -5.88
CA ASP A 62 -13.15 10.56 -5.20
C ASP A 62 -14.39 9.65 -5.17
N ILE A 63 -14.60 8.90 -6.25
CA ILE A 63 -15.65 7.89 -6.42
C ILE A 63 -15.01 6.56 -6.81
N ILE A 64 -15.38 5.49 -6.10
CA ILE A 64 -14.90 4.14 -6.41
C ILE A 64 -15.56 3.65 -7.71
N THR A 65 -14.79 3.67 -8.79
CA THR A 65 -15.22 3.23 -10.14
C THR A 65 -14.83 1.79 -10.44
N VAL A 66 -14.06 1.15 -9.55
CA VAL A 66 -13.67 -0.25 -9.67
C VAL A 66 -14.73 -1.17 -9.05
N PRO A 67 -14.96 -2.38 -9.60
CA PRO A 67 -15.98 -3.29 -9.10
C PRO A 67 -15.76 -3.78 -7.67
N THR A 68 -14.55 -3.68 -7.11
CA THR A 68 -14.28 -4.06 -5.73
C THR A 68 -12.99 -3.43 -5.18
N LEU A 69 -12.93 -3.34 -3.85
CA LEU A 69 -11.71 -3.06 -3.05
C LEU A 69 -11.30 -4.28 -2.21
N ALA A 70 -11.82 -5.47 -2.50
CA ALA A 70 -11.45 -6.73 -1.82
C ALA A 70 -10.05 -7.23 -2.25
N LEU A 71 -9.09 -6.31 -2.28
CA LEU A 71 -7.68 -6.51 -2.60
C LEU A 71 -6.86 -6.05 -1.39
N ILE A 72 -5.64 -6.58 -1.27
CA ILE A 72 -4.72 -6.16 -0.22
C ILE A 72 -3.79 -5.10 -0.81
N PHE A 73 -3.92 -3.89 -0.30
CA PHE A 73 -3.09 -2.73 -0.62
C PHE A 73 -1.90 -2.67 0.33
#